data_AF-A0A847H0M9-F1
#
_entry.id   AF-A0A847H0M9-F1
#
_cell.length_a   1.000
_cell.length_b   1.000
_cell.length_c   1.000
_cell.angle_alpha   90.00
_cell.angle_beta   90.00
_cell.angle_gamma   90.00
#
_symmetry.space_group_name_H-M   'P 1'
#
loop_
_entity.id
_entity.type
_entity.pdbx_description
1 polymer ?
#
loop_
_entity_poly.entity_id
_entity_poly.type
_entity_poly.pdbx_seq_one_letter_code
_entity_poly.pdbx_strand_id
1 'polypeptide(L)' 'MRWARSPEPDSHAAVAVTVMDDLRQHADYLGQFAKARVPVLWRPLHEIEGGWFWWSDTKTPENTAKLWRMMFDNHEGH' A
#
# COMPACT_ATOMS: atom_id res chain seq x y z
N MET A 1 35.64 -19.23 7.22
CA MET A 1 34.53 -19.48 6.28
C MET A 1 33.61 -18.26 6.29
N ARG A 2 33.50 -17.54 5.18
CA ARG A 2 32.66 -16.35 5.03
C ARG A 2 31.44 -16.78 4.22
N TRP A 3 30.27 -16.81 4.84
CA TRP A 3 29.01 -17.05 4.14
C TRP A 3 28.74 -15.81 3.26
N ALA A 4 28.90 -15.97 1.95
CA ALA A 4 28.45 -14.96 1.00
C ALA A 4 26.93 -15.01 0.99
N ARG A 5 26.29 -13.98 1.56
CA ARG A 5 24.86 -13.76 1.39
C ARG A 5 24.66 -13.51 -0.11
N SER A 6 23.81 -14.31 -0.77
CA SER A 6 23.36 -14.01 -2.13
C SER A 6 22.88 -12.56 -2.18
N PRO A 7 23.08 -11.81 -3.29
CA PRO A 7 22.54 -10.47 -3.38
C PRO A 7 21.02 -10.57 -3.28
N GLU A 8 20.46 -10.09 -2.16
CA GLU A 8 19.03 -9.86 -2.02
C GLU A 8 18.62 -8.91 -3.14
N PRO A 9 17.49 -9.14 -3.82
CA PRO A 9 16.96 -8.16 -4.77
C PRO A 9 16.87 -6.80 -4.08
N ASP A 10 17.17 -5.72 -4.82
CA ASP A 10 17.19 -4.35 -4.29
C ASP A 10 16.02 -4.14 -3.31
N SER A 11 16.35 -3.99 -2.02
CA SER A 11 15.38 -4.11 -0.92
C SER A 11 14.14 -3.22 -1.10
N HIS A 12 14.29 -2.08 -1.76
CA HIS A 12 13.20 -1.17 -2.08
C HIS A 12 12.24 -1.72 -3.15
N ALA A 13 12.74 -2.43 -4.17
CA ALA A 13 11.91 -3.06 -5.19
C ALA A 13 11.10 -4.22 -4.60
N ALA A 14 11.71 -5.03 -3.73
CA ALA A 14 11.02 -6.12 -3.03
C ALA A 14 9.91 -5.60 -2.10
N VAL A 15 10.16 -4.51 -1.36
CA VAL A 15 9.14 -3.85 -0.52
C VAL A 15 8.01 -3.28 -1.38
N ALA A 16 8.32 -2.65 -2.51
CA ALA A 16 7.31 -2.13 -3.41
C ALA A 16 6.39 -3.23 -3.97
N VAL A 17 6.96 -4.39 -4.35
CA VAL A 17 6.17 -5.55 -4.79
C VAL A 17 5.25 -6.03 -3.67
N THR A 18 5.76 -6.16 -2.46
CA THR A 18 4.98 -6.64 -1.30
C THR A 18 3.79 -5.72 -1.00
N VAL A 19 4.02 -4.40 -1.00
CA VAL A 19 2.94 -3.42 -0.78
C VAL A 19 1.89 -3.51 -1.88
N MET A 20 2.29 -3.68 -3.14
CA MET A 20 1.33 -3.81 -4.24
C MET A 20 0.51 -5.10 -4.16
N ASP A 21 1.12 -6.21 -3.74
CA ASP A 21 0.41 -7.47 -3.57
C ASP A 21 -0.63 -7.39 -2.44
N ASP A 22 -0.28 -6.72 -1.33
CA ASP A 22 -1.24 -6.41 -0.28
C ASP A 22 -2.40 -5.58 -0.85
N LEU A 23 -2.12 -4.49 -1.57
CA LEU A 23 -3.16 -3.64 -2.16
C LEU A 23 -4.09 -4.40 -3.12
N ARG A 24 -3.56 -5.31 -3.92
CA ARG A 24 -4.36 -6.17 -4.82
C ARG A 24 -5.28 -7.11 -4.04
N GLN A 25 -4.77 -7.74 -2.99
CA GLN A 25 -5.58 -8.62 -2.16
C GLN A 25 -6.75 -7.85 -1.50
N HIS A 26 -6.53 -6.62 -1.06
CA HIS A 26 -7.60 -5.78 -0.54
C HIS A 26 -8.61 -5.41 -1.64
N ALA A 27 -8.15 -5.09 -2.85
CA ALA A 27 -9.01 -4.82 -3.99
C ALA A 27 -9.90 -6.03 -4.36
N ASP A 28 -9.39 -7.26 -4.28
CA ASP A 28 -10.17 -8.49 -4.52
C ASP A 28 -11.36 -8.61 -3.56
N TYR A 29 -11.17 -8.27 -2.27
CA TYR A 29 -12.25 -8.25 -1.29
C TYR A 29 -13.23 -7.11 -1.55
N LEU A 30 -12.75 -5.90 -1.84
CA LEU A 30 -13.59 -4.76 -2.19
C LEU A 30 -14.43 -5.05 -3.45
N GLY A 31 -13.87 -5.79 -4.42
CA GLY A 31 -14.56 -6.23 -5.62
C GLY A 31 -15.77 -7.13 -5.34
N GLN A 32 -15.80 -7.86 -4.22
CA GLN A 32 -16.96 -8.66 -3.82
C GLN A 32 -18.15 -7.75 -3.45
N PHE A 33 -17.90 -6.66 -2.73
CA PHE A 33 -18.92 -5.67 -2.39
C PHE A 33 -19.40 -4.93 -3.65
N ALA A 34 -18.49 -4.59 -4.56
CA ALA A 34 -18.82 -3.98 -5.84
C ALA A 34 -19.74 -4.89 -6.67
N LYS A 35 -19.41 -6.19 -6.79
CA LYS A 35 -20.26 -7.20 -7.47
C LYS A 35 -21.65 -7.33 -6.83
N ALA A 36 -21.72 -7.23 -5.50
CA ALA A 36 -22.97 -7.23 -4.75
C ALA A 36 -23.72 -5.87 -4.78
N ARG A 37 -23.15 -4.85 -5.45
CA ARG A 37 -23.68 -3.47 -5.51
C ARG A 37 -23.83 -2.82 -4.13
N VAL A 38 -22.94 -3.16 -3.20
CA VAL A 38 -22.87 -2.58 -1.86
C VAL A 38 -21.86 -1.43 -1.87
N PRO A 39 -22.27 -0.17 -1.61
CA PRO A 39 -21.33 0.93 -1.51
C PRO A 39 -20.48 0.80 -0.24
N VAL A 40 -19.18 1.06 -0.36
CA VAL A 40 -18.24 1.01 0.77
C VAL A 40 -17.69 2.42 1.02
N LEU A 41 -17.84 2.90 2.27
CA LEU A 41 -17.12 4.09 2.73
C LEU A 41 -15.68 3.69 3.08
N TRP A 42 -14.81 3.82 2.09
CA TRP A 42 -13.42 3.42 2.19
C TRP A 42 -12.58 4.49 2.90
N ARG A 43 -11.96 4.14 4.04
CA ARG A 43 -11.10 5.01 4.85
C ARG A 43 -9.69 4.42 5.02
N PRO A 44 -8.92 4.28 3.93
CA PRO A 44 -7.57 3.73 3.97
C PRO A 44 -6.59 4.69 4.64
N LEU A 45 -5.46 4.16 5.12
CA LEU A 45 -4.36 4.95 5.69
C LEU A 45 -4.87 5.94 6.74
N HIS A 46 -5.59 5.46 7.76
CA HIS A 46 -6.20 6.34 8.75
C HIS A 46 -5.16 7.03 9.65
N GLU A 47 -5.58 8.14 10.29
CA GLU A 47 -4.78 8.86 11.30
C GLU A 47 -3.44 9.40 10.80
N ILE A 48 -3.40 9.87 9.55
CA ILE A 48 -2.19 10.39 8.87
C ILE A 48 -1.49 11.49 9.65
N GLU A 49 -2.24 12.35 10.34
CA GLU A 49 -1.64 13.46 11.09
C GLU A 49 -0.98 13.01 12.39
N GLY A 50 -1.25 11.78 12.84
CA GLY A 50 -0.77 11.27 14.11
C GLY A 50 0.72 10.94 14.14
N GLY A 51 1.30 10.55 13.00
CA GLY A 51 2.71 10.17 12.91
C GLY A 51 3.09 8.87 13.63
N TRP A 52 2.13 8.16 14.24
CA TRP A 52 2.37 6.88 14.93
C TRP A 52 2.29 5.66 14.01
N PHE A 53 1.73 5.82 12.80
CA PHE A 53 1.73 4.77 11.79
C PHE A 53 2.86 4.96 10.79
N TRP A 54 3.39 3.85 10.28
CA TRP A 54 4.51 3.87 9.33
C TRP A 54 4.17 4.60 8.02
N TRP A 55 2.89 4.67 7.64
CA TRP A 55 2.42 5.39 6.45
C TRP A 55 2.31 6.91 6.66
N SER A 56 2.58 7.42 7.86
CA SER A 56 2.45 8.84 8.23
C SER A 56 3.81 9.53 8.21
N ASP A 57 4.15 10.21 7.12
CA ASP A 57 5.36 11.03 7.05
C ASP A 57 5.05 12.47 7.46
N THR A 58 5.28 12.76 8.75
CA THR A 58 5.03 14.09 9.33
C THR A 58 6.06 15.13 8.92
N LYS A 59 7.20 14.71 8.33
CA LYS A 59 8.26 15.62 7.87
C LYS A 59 8.09 15.98 6.40
N THR A 60 7.60 15.04 5.60
CA THR A 60 7.40 15.20 4.15
C THR A 60 6.04 14.58 3.77
N PRO A 61 4.93 15.29 4.03
CA PRO A 61 3.56 14.78 3.81
C PRO A 61 3.28 14.33 2.37
N GLU A 62 4.05 14.83 1.40
CA GLU A 62 3.97 14.44 -0.01
C GLU A 62 4.22 12.94 -0.21
N ASN A 63 5.03 12.31 0.66
CA ASN A 63 5.28 10.87 0.63
C ASN A 63 4.01 10.08 0.96
N THR A 64 3.29 10.45 2.02
CA THR A 64 2.00 9.84 2.36
C THR A 64 0.96 10.10 1.27
N ALA A 65 0.92 11.32 0.72
CA ALA A 65 0.01 11.62 -0.40
C ALA A 65 0.34 10.79 -1.65
N LYS A 66 1.62 10.51 -1.92
CA LYS A 66 2.05 9.63 -3.01
C LYS A 66 1.63 8.18 -2.78
N LEU A 67 1.77 7.67 -1.55
CA LEU A 67 1.28 6.34 -1.17
C LEU A 67 -0.24 6.22 -1.36
N TRP A 68 -1.00 7.25 -0.98
CA TRP A 68 -2.45 7.28 -1.18
C TRP A 68 -2.81 7.21 -2.67
N ARG A 69 -2.17 8.02 -3.51
CA ARG A 69 -2.40 8.00 -4.97
C ARG A 69 -2.07 6.64 -5.59
N MET A 70 -0.95 6.05 -5.18
CA MET A 70 -0.56 4.71 -5.61
C MET A 70 -1.63 3.65 -5.29
N MET A 71 -2.23 3.72 -4.09
CA MET A 71 -3.34 2.85 -3.70
C MET A 71 -4.59 3.15 -4.51
N PHE A 72 -4.95 4.43 -4.67
CA PHE A 72 -6.12 4.85 -5.45
C PHE A 72 -6.04 4.37 -6.91
N ASP A 73 -4.93 4.66 -7.60
CA ASP A 73 -4.69 4.28 -8.99
C ASP A 73 -4.73 2.75 -9.17
N ASN A 74 -4.20 1.98 -8.20
CA ASN A 74 -4.30 0.52 -8.24
C ASN A 74 -5.75 0.04 -8.17
N HIS A 75 -6.60 0.66 -7.35
CA HIS A 75 -7.99 0.25 -7.18
C HIS A 75 -8.90 0.69 -8.33
N GLU A 76 -8.55 1.74 -9.08
CA GLU A 76 -9.27 2.12 -10.31
C GLU A 76 -9.00 1.16 -11.49
N GLY A 77 -7.87 0.46 -11.48
CA GLY A 77 -7.47 -0.47 -12.54
C GLY A 77 -8.06 -1.89 -12.43
N HIS A 78 -8.87 -2.18 -11.40
CA HIS A 78 -9.45 -3.49 -11.08
C HIS A 78 -10.98 -3.50 -11.20
#